data_AF-A0A7S0BCG8-F1
#
_entry.id   AF-A0A7S0BCG8-F1
#
_cell.length_a   1.000
_cell.length_b   1.000
_cell.length_c   1.000
_cell.angle_alpha   90.00
_cell.angle_beta   90.00
_cell.angle_gamma   90.00
#
_symmetry.space_group_name_H-M   'P 1'
#
loop_
_entity.id
_entity.type
_entity.pdbx_description
1 polymer ?
#
loop_
_entity_poly.entity_id
_entity_poly.type
_entity_poly.pdbx_seq_one_letter_code
_entity_poly.pdbx_strand_id
1 'polypeptide(L)'
;ATLYGIAPGGPRVTAALHLLRNLDASGKLQECVAFNTFEVYFDLMGALKARKVVDALFARPGRIEAHHLWFEKLCRKQLSDVESLIATICLNENLREPLEPLKVKDTLKDLPDAVALHILRDLEVRAAVIAHPWAWIRNAGRSLRSPADENPA
;
A
#
# COMPACT_ATOMS: atom_id res chain seq x y z
N ALA A 1 -6.09 21.69 -5.87
CA ALA A 1 -4.92 20.89 -5.52
C ALA A 1 -5.16 19.47 -5.99
N THR A 2 -4.62 19.12 -7.15
CA THR A 2 -4.84 17.83 -7.83
C THR A 2 -3.60 16.99 -7.55
N LEU A 3 -3.66 16.09 -6.57
CA LEU A 3 -2.57 15.15 -6.28
C LEU A 3 -2.48 14.12 -7.41
N TYR A 4 -1.29 14.05 -8.02
CA TYR A 4 -0.70 12.98 -8.84
C TYR A 4 -1.63 12.01 -9.60
N GLY A 5 -1.50 12.03 -10.93
CA GLY A 5 -2.27 11.24 -11.91
C GLY A 5 -2.04 9.72 -11.89
N ILE A 6 -2.37 9.08 -10.78
CA ILE A 6 -2.89 7.70 -10.78
C ILE A 6 -4.41 7.88 -10.80
N ALA A 7 -5.11 7.38 -11.82
CA ALA A 7 -6.57 7.46 -11.83
C ALA A 7 -7.11 6.71 -10.58
N PRO A 8 -7.73 7.42 -9.62
CA PRO A 8 -8.27 6.77 -8.43
C PRO A 8 -9.36 5.80 -8.85
N GLY A 9 -9.34 4.59 -8.29
CA GLY A 9 -10.43 3.64 -8.47
C GLY A 9 -10.30 2.72 -9.69
N GLY A 10 -9.23 1.93 -9.77
CA GLY A 10 -9.29 0.70 -10.55
C GLY A 10 -10.50 -0.14 -10.10
N PRO A 11 -11.15 -0.93 -10.99
CA PRO A 11 -12.47 -1.55 -10.75
C PRO A 11 -12.56 -2.40 -9.47
N ARG A 12 -11.42 -2.84 -8.94
CA ARG A 12 -11.31 -3.64 -7.72
C ARG A 12 -11.33 -2.79 -6.44
N VAL A 13 -10.79 -1.58 -6.47
CA VAL A 13 -10.85 -0.60 -5.35
C VAL A 13 -12.28 -0.12 -5.19
N THR A 14 -12.96 0.10 -6.32
CA THR A 14 -14.39 0.40 -6.40
C THR A 14 -15.23 -0.68 -5.70
N ALA A 15 -14.91 -1.96 -5.89
CA ALA A 15 -15.63 -3.06 -5.24
C ALA A 15 -15.45 -3.07 -3.70
N ALA A 16 -14.24 -2.81 -3.20
CA ALA A 16 -13.99 -2.73 -1.76
C ALA A 16 -14.68 -1.50 -1.13
N LEU A 17 -14.67 -0.36 -1.81
CA LEU A 17 -15.39 0.85 -1.38
C LEU A 17 -16.91 0.65 -1.40
N HIS A 18 -17.45 -0.06 -2.38
CA HIS A 18 -18.87 -0.44 -2.40
C HIS A 18 -19.26 -1.31 -1.21
N LEU A 19 -18.43 -2.30 -0.84
CA LEU A 19 -18.69 -3.14 0.32
C LEU A 19 -18.68 -2.31 1.63
N LEU A 20 -17.75 -1.38 1.78
CA LEU A 20 -17.74 -0.46 2.93
C LEU A 20 -18.97 0.46 2.96
N ARG A 21 -19.43 0.96 1.80
CA ARG A 21 -20.67 1.76 1.73
C ARG A 21 -21.89 0.95 2.15
N ASN A 22 -21.98 -0.32 1.75
CA ASN A 22 -23.06 -1.20 2.17
C ASN A 22 -23.03 -1.45 3.69
N LEU A 23 -21.85 -1.53 4.30
CA LEU A 23 -21.70 -1.64 5.75
C LEU A 23 -22.18 -0.41 6.49
N ASP A 24 -21.82 0.78 6.01
CA ASP A 24 -22.26 2.06 6.55
C ASP A 24 -23.79 2.17 6.48
N ALA A 25 -24.37 1.87 5.32
CA ALA A 25 -25.82 1.86 5.10
C ALA A 25 -26.57 0.85 5.97
N SER A 26 -25.91 -0.24 6.41
CA SER A 26 -26.52 -1.25 7.29
C SER A 26 -26.60 -0.84 8.77
N GLY A 27 -26.05 0.33 9.15
CA GLY A 27 -26.05 0.81 10.54
C GLY A 27 -25.13 0.02 11.48
N LYS A 28 -24.30 -0.87 10.94
CA LYS A 28 -23.32 -1.65 11.70
C LYS A 28 -22.10 -0.83 12.14
N LEU A 29 -21.84 0.30 11.46
CA LEU A 29 -20.80 1.25 11.82
C LEU A 29 -21.38 2.30 12.77
N GLN A 30 -20.64 2.60 13.83
CA GLN A 30 -21.08 3.56 14.86
C GLN A 30 -20.74 5.01 14.48
N GLU A 31 -19.89 5.20 13.48
CA GLU A 31 -19.39 6.49 12.97
C GLU A 31 -19.29 6.37 11.45
N CYS A 32 -19.63 7.44 10.74
CA CYS A 32 -19.45 7.50 9.30
C CYS A 32 -17.97 7.36 8.94
N VAL A 33 -17.70 6.50 7.97
CA VAL A 33 -16.35 6.23 7.50
C VAL A 33 -15.98 7.23 6.41
N ALA A 34 -14.92 8.01 6.62
CA ALA A 34 -14.38 8.89 5.57
C ALA A 34 -13.64 8.06 4.52
N PHE A 35 -14.37 7.59 3.50
CA PHE A 35 -13.90 6.66 2.46
C PHE A 35 -12.61 7.07 1.75
N ASN A 36 -12.37 8.36 1.58
CA ASN A 36 -11.18 8.91 0.94
C ASN A 36 -9.88 8.45 1.63
N THR A 37 -9.94 8.22 2.95
CA THR A 37 -8.81 7.73 3.75
C THR A 37 -8.45 6.29 3.38
N PHE A 38 -9.45 5.48 3.01
CA PHE A 38 -9.32 4.04 2.76
C PHE A 38 -8.84 3.74 1.35
N GLU A 39 -9.10 4.65 0.41
CA GLU A 39 -8.72 4.51 -0.99
C GLU A 39 -7.20 4.36 -1.15
N VAL A 40 -6.43 5.21 -0.46
CA VAL A 40 -4.95 5.14 -0.43
C VAL A 40 -4.47 3.80 0.13
N TYR A 41 -5.05 3.31 1.23
CA TYR A 41 -4.68 2.02 1.80
C TYR A 41 -5.02 0.86 0.87
N PHE A 42 -6.19 0.89 0.23
CA PHE A 42 -6.64 -0.15 -0.70
C PHE A 42 -5.81 -0.22 -1.98
N ASP A 43 -5.44 0.93 -2.52
CA ASP A 43 -4.48 1.03 -3.63
C ASP A 43 -3.13 0.45 -3.21
N LEU A 44 -2.63 0.87 -2.06
CA LEU A 44 -1.35 0.39 -1.53
C LEU A 44 -1.35 -1.10 -1.27
N MET A 45 -2.43 -1.68 -0.75
CA MET A 45 -2.45 -3.09 -0.32
C MET A 45 -2.90 -4.07 -1.42
N GLY A 46 -3.56 -3.59 -2.46
CA GLY A 46 -4.07 -4.40 -3.57
C GLY A 46 -5.36 -5.14 -3.23
N ALA A 47 -6.13 -5.50 -4.26
CA ALA A 47 -7.51 -5.97 -4.15
C ALA A 47 -7.72 -7.19 -3.25
N LEU A 48 -6.82 -8.19 -3.30
CA LEU A 48 -6.97 -9.41 -2.51
C LEU A 48 -6.81 -9.15 -1.01
N LYS A 49 -5.83 -8.32 -0.61
CA LYS A 49 -5.64 -7.95 0.81
C LYS A 49 -6.74 -7.00 1.27
N ALA A 50 -7.15 -6.04 0.43
CA ALA A 50 -8.28 -5.15 0.70
C ALA A 50 -9.55 -5.95 1.00
N ARG A 51 -9.85 -6.97 0.18
CA ARG A 51 -11.00 -7.86 0.42
C ARG A 51 -10.89 -8.63 1.74
N LYS A 52 -9.72 -9.20 2.07
CA LYS A 52 -9.52 -9.86 3.37
C LYS A 52 -9.75 -8.93 4.56
N VAL A 53 -9.35 -7.66 4.44
CA VAL A 53 -9.59 -6.65 5.48
C VAL A 53 -11.07 -6.34 5.62
N VAL A 54 -11.78 -6.20 4.50
CA VAL A 54 -13.23 -6.00 4.48
C VAL A 54 -13.95 -7.22 5.06
N ASP A 55 -13.60 -8.44 4.65
CA ASP A 55 -14.18 -9.68 5.17
C ASP A 55 -13.94 -9.83 6.68
N ALA A 56 -12.74 -9.47 7.16
CA ALA A 56 -12.42 -9.46 8.59
C ALA A 56 -13.25 -8.43 9.37
N LEU A 57 -13.60 -7.31 8.75
CA LEU A 57 -14.51 -6.32 9.32
C LEU A 57 -15.94 -6.89 9.39
N PHE A 58 -16.41 -7.60 8.35
CA PHE A 58 -17.73 -8.27 8.33
C PHE A 58 -17.84 -9.41 9.35
N ALA A 59 -16.76 -10.13 9.60
CA ALA A 59 -16.75 -11.28 10.51
C ALA A 59 -16.80 -10.90 12.00
N ARG A 60 -16.64 -9.62 12.34
CA ARG A 60 -16.69 -9.18 13.74
C ARG A 60 -18.12 -9.10 14.26
N PRO A 61 -18.44 -9.77 15.38
CA PRO A 61 -19.70 -9.57 16.06
C PRO A 61 -19.69 -8.23 16.81
N GLY A 62 -20.76 -7.44 16.66
CA GLY A 62 -20.99 -6.21 17.42
C GLY A 62 -20.66 -4.92 16.67
N ARG A 63 -20.90 -3.78 17.34
CA ARG A 63 -20.49 -2.46 16.88
C ARG A 63 -18.98 -2.33 17.02
N ILE A 64 -18.32 -1.85 15.97
CA ILE A 64 -16.92 -1.45 16.05
C ILE A 64 -16.93 -0.03 16.62
N GLU A 65 -16.14 0.21 17.66
CA GLU A 65 -15.82 1.56 18.15
C GLU A 65 -14.49 1.99 17.52
N ALA A 66 -14.39 3.26 17.09
CA ALA A 66 -13.20 3.82 16.43
C ALA A 66 -12.68 2.97 15.25
N HIS A 67 -13.55 2.70 14.28
CA HIS A 67 -13.35 1.79 13.14
C HIS A 67 -12.15 2.22 12.30
N HIS A 68 -11.89 3.52 12.24
CA HIS A 68 -10.72 4.09 11.60
C HIS A 68 -9.42 3.60 12.25
N LEU A 69 -9.29 3.64 13.58
CA LEU A 69 -8.10 3.15 14.29
C LEU A 69 -7.91 1.65 14.13
N TRP A 70 -9.01 0.88 14.18
CA TRP A 70 -8.94 -0.56 13.98
C TRP A 70 -8.49 -0.91 12.57
N PHE A 71 -9.11 -0.27 11.57
CA PHE A 71 -8.79 -0.48 10.18
C PHE A 71 -7.34 -0.09 9.90
N GLU A 72 -6.90 1.05 10.43
CA GLU A 72 -5.52 1.49 10.33
C GLU A 72 -4.54 0.47 10.94
N LYS A 73 -4.82 -0.04 12.15
CA LYS A 73 -4.03 -1.12 12.76
C LYS A 73 -4.01 -2.38 11.90
N LEU A 74 -5.14 -2.76 11.31
CA LEU A 74 -5.23 -3.94 10.47
C LEU A 74 -4.49 -3.74 9.14
N CYS A 75 -4.62 -2.57 8.51
CA CYS A 75 -3.86 -2.18 7.33
C CYS A 75 -2.37 -2.16 7.63
N ARG A 76 -1.93 -1.58 8.75
CA ARG A 76 -0.52 -1.67 9.21
C ARG A 76 -0.06 -3.11 9.42
N LYS A 77 -0.93 -4.00 9.92
CA LYS A 77 -0.62 -5.43 10.08
C LYS A 77 -0.54 -6.18 8.73
N GLN A 78 -1.34 -5.79 7.74
CA GLN A 78 -1.47 -6.45 6.43
C GLN A 78 -0.53 -5.89 5.36
N LEU A 79 -0.18 -4.61 5.49
CA LEU A 79 1.01 -4.00 4.93
C LEU A 79 2.19 -4.56 5.72
N SER A 80 2.49 -5.84 5.45
CA SER A 80 3.71 -6.51 5.84
C SER A 80 4.86 -5.52 5.79
N ASP A 81 5.60 -5.44 6.89
CA ASP A 81 6.74 -4.55 7.10
C ASP A 81 7.59 -4.46 5.82
N VAL A 82 8.10 -3.25 5.52
CA VAL A 82 9.05 -3.02 4.43
C VAL A 82 10.15 -4.08 4.47
N GLU A 83 10.61 -4.46 5.66
CA GLU A 83 11.60 -5.52 5.86
C GLU A 83 11.14 -6.90 5.41
N SER A 84 9.89 -7.27 5.71
CA SER A 84 9.31 -8.55 5.27
C SER A 84 9.19 -8.59 3.75
N LEU A 85 8.78 -7.48 3.11
CA LEU A 85 8.65 -7.43 1.66
C LEU A 85 10.02 -7.44 0.97
N ILE A 86 11.02 -6.76 1.55
CA ILE A 86 12.41 -6.86 1.10
C ILE A 86 12.88 -8.32 1.15
N ALA A 87 12.65 -9.02 2.26
CA ALA A 87 13.03 -10.42 2.40
C ALA A 87 12.34 -11.31 1.33
N THR A 88 11.04 -11.12 1.10
CA THR A 88 10.30 -11.86 0.06
C THR A 88 10.86 -11.59 -1.35
N ILE A 89 11.11 -10.32 -1.68
CA ILE A 89 11.63 -9.94 -3.00
C ILE A 89 13.05 -10.45 -3.21
N CYS A 90 13.92 -10.40 -2.20
CA CYS A 90 15.29 -10.91 -2.32
C CYS A 90 15.34 -12.43 -2.55
N LEU A 91 14.28 -13.16 -2.22
CA LEU A 91 14.11 -14.58 -2.50
C LEU A 91 13.39 -14.87 -3.84
N ASN A 92 13.01 -13.84 -4.61
CA ASN A 92 12.29 -14.01 -5.86
C ASN A 92 13.24 -14.48 -6.98
N GLU A 93 13.04 -15.72 -7.44
CA GLU A 93 13.84 -16.36 -8.50
C GLU A 93 13.70 -15.69 -9.88
N ASN A 94 12.67 -14.84 -10.06
CA ASN A 94 12.47 -14.12 -11.33
C ASN A 94 13.35 -12.88 -11.47
N LEU A 95 14.07 -12.48 -10.42
CA LEU A 95 15.03 -11.38 -10.50
C LEU A 95 16.23 -11.83 -11.34
N ARG A 96 16.61 -10.99 -12.31
CA ARG A 96 17.82 -11.24 -13.12
C ARG A 96 19.11 -11.14 -12.33
N GLU A 97 19.08 -10.40 -11.23
CA GLU A 97 20.23 -10.21 -10.34
C GLU A 97 19.75 -10.35 -8.88
N PRO A 98 20.50 -11.07 -8.03
CA PRO A 98 20.16 -11.18 -6.62
C PRO A 98 20.28 -9.82 -5.93
N LEU A 99 19.30 -9.51 -5.08
CA LEU A 99 19.30 -8.30 -4.27
C LEU A 99 19.86 -8.59 -2.88
N GLU A 100 20.64 -7.64 -2.36
CA GLU A 100 21.15 -7.70 -1.00
C GLU A 100 20.19 -6.96 -0.05
N PRO A 101 19.55 -7.64 0.91
CA PRO A 101 18.49 -7.06 1.74
C PRO A 101 18.92 -5.77 2.46
N LEU A 102 20.15 -5.74 3.01
CA LEU A 102 20.68 -4.59 3.74
C LEU A 102 20.81 -3.35 2.84
N LYS A 103 21.32 -3.53 1.62
CA LYS A 103 21.45 -2.42 0.65
C LYS A 103 20.09 -1.87 0.23
N VAL A 104 19.10 -2.74 0.01
CA VAL A 104 17.74 -2.32 -0.34
C VAL A 104 17.13 -1.54 0.82
N LYS A 105 17.25 -2.07 2.04
CA LYS A 105 16.79 -1.39 3.27
C LYS A 105 17.43 -0.01 3.41
N ASP A 106 18.75 0.10 3.27
CA ASP A 106 19.47 1.37 3.39
C ASP A 106 19.06 2.41 2.35
N THR A 107 18.69 1.96 1.14
CA THR A 107 18.24 2.87 0.07
C THR A 107 16.85 3.43 0.36
N LEU A 108 15.98 2.61 0.95
CA LEU A 108 14.58 2.95 1.20
C LEU A 108 14.34 3.55 2.59
N LYS A 109 15.32 3.51 3.52
CA LYS A 109 15.14 3.90 4.93
C LYS A 109 14.69 5.36 5.15
N ASP A 110 15.04 6.27 4.25
CA ASP A 110 14.65 7.68 4.38
C ASP A 110 13.34 8.00 3.60
N LEU A 111 12.69 6.99 3.03
CA LEU A 111 11.40 7.14 2.36
C LEU A 111 10.26 6.84 3.34
N PRO A 112 9.08 7.48 3.19
CA PRO A 112 7.88 7.04 3.89
C PRO A 112 7.55 5.58 3.53
N ASP A 113 7.14 4.77 4.50
CA ASP A 113 6.84 3.34 4.30
C ASP A 113 5.90 3.07 3.12
N ALA A 114 4.87 3.91 2.95
CA ALA A 114 3.93 3.81 1.84
C ALA A 114 4.64 3.88 0.47
N VAL A 115 5.63 4.77 0.33
CA VAL A 115 6.42 4.96 -0.89
C VAL A 115 7.38 3.78 -1.08
N ALA A 116 8.09 3.37 -0.01
CA ALA A 116 8.99 2.22 -0.07
C ALA A 116 8.24 0.94 -0.48
N LEU A 117 7.08 0.67 0.13
CA LEU A 117 6.22 -0.46 -0.23
C LEU A 117 5.73 -0.38 -1.67
N HIS A 118 5.39 0.80 -2.16
CA HIS A 118 4.98 0.98 -3.56
C HIS A 118 6.12 0.61 -4.52
N ILE A 119 7.34 1.10 -4.29
CA ILE A 119 8.53 0.76 -5.09
C ILE A 119 8.76 -0.76 -5.10
N LEU A 120 8.72 -1.38 -3.92
CA LEU A 120 8.96 -2.82 -3.78
C LEU A 120 7.88 -3.66 -4.48
N ARG A 121 6.62 -3.25 -4.44
CA ARG A 121 5.53 -3.95 -5.15
C ARG A 121 5.64 -3.82 -6.67
N ASP A 122 6.00 -2.63 -7.16
CA ASP A 122 6.18 -2.45 -8.61
C ASP A 122 7.37 -3.27 -9.12
N LEU A 123 8.43 -3.39 -8.32
CA LEU A 123 9.53 -4.30 -8.59
C LEU A 123 9.09 -5.76 -8.60
N GLU A 124 8.30 -6.21 -7.63
CA GLU A 124 7.79 -7.58 -7.56
C GLU A 124 7.00 -7.95 -8.83
N VAL A 125 6.12 -7.05 -9.29
CA VAL A 125 5.32 -7.24 -10.52
C VAL A 125 6.20 -7.28 -11.77
N ARG A 126 7.29 -6.51 -11.79
CA ARG A 126 8.16 -6.30 -12.97
C ARG A 126 9.48 -7.05 -12.91
N ALA A 127 9.67 -7.94 -11.93
CA ALA A 127 10.94 -8.59 -11.63
C ALA A 127 11.58 -9.25 -12.86
N ALA A 128 10.79 -9.95 -13.67
CA ALA A 128 11.26 -10.67 -14.86
C ALA A 128 11.74 -9.77 -16.01
N VAL A 129 11.21 -8.53 -16.10
CA VAL A 129 11.49 -7.60 -17.21
C VAL A 129 12.56 -6.57 -16.88
N ILE A 130 12.83 -6.33 -15.59
CA ILE A 130 13.84 -5.35 -15.16
C ILE A 130 15.23 -5.96 -15.32
N ALA A 131 16.03 -5.37 -16.21
CA ALA A 131 17.41 -5.81 -16.48
C ALA A 131 18.30 -5.76 -15.23
N HIS A 132 18.24 -4.65 -14.49
CA HIS A 132 19.07 -4.38 -13.32
C HIS A 132 18.19 -3.93 -12.14
N PRO A 133 17.62 -4.88 -11.35
CA PRO A 133 16.73 -4.60 -10.23
C PRO A 133 17.28 -3.57 -9.25
N TRP A 134 18.56 -3.68 -8.90
CA TRP A 134 19.22 -2.77 -7.96
C TRP A 134 19.27 -1.32 -8.47
N ALA A 135 19.69 -1.13 -9.72
CA ALA A 135 19.75 0.19 -10.34
C ALA A 135 18.35 0.81 -10.43
N TRP A 136 17.34 -0.01 -10.72
CA TRP A 136 15.94 0.41 -10.78
C TRP A 136 15.43 0.92 -9.42
N ILE A 137 15.62 0.16 -8.33
CA ILE A 137 15.21 0.58 -6.96
C ILE A 137 15.84 1.91 -6.60
N ARG A 138 17.15 2.07 -6.84
CA ARG A 138 17.88 3.30 -6.53
C ARG A 138 17.32 4.50 -7.30
N ASN A 139 16.99 4.32 -8.57
CA ASN A 139 16.42 5.38 -9.39
C ASN A 139 14.99 5.71 -8.96
N ALA A 140 14.15 4.70 -8.69
CA ALA A 140 12.79 4.89 -8.20
C ALA A 140 12.77 5.64 -6.85
N GLY A 141 13.65 5.25 -5.92
CA GLY A 141 13.79 5.93 -4.63
C GLY A 141 14.27 7.37 -4.75
N ARG A 142 15.16 7.68 -5.71
CA ARG A 142 15.58 9.06 -5.99
C ARG A 142 14.46 9.91 -6.58
N SER A 143 13.75 9.38 -7.58
CA SER A 143 12.66 10.11 -8.24
C SER A 143 11.51 10.46 -7.29
N LEU A 144 11.26 9.62 -6.27
CA LEU A 144 10.18 9.81 -5.31
C LEU A 144 10.61 10.56 -4.03
N ARG A 145 11.91 10.85 -3.84
CA ARG A 145 12.37 11.73 -2.75
C ARG A 145 12.01 13.21 -2.94
N SER A 146 11.71 13.65 -4.16
CA SER A 146 11.30 15.03 -4.46
C SER A 146 9.86 15.06 -4.91
N PRO A 147 8.93 15.57 -4.06
CA PRO A 147 8.24 16.80 -4.47
C PRO A 147 7.80 17.75 -3.33
N ALA A 148 8.32 17.66 -2.10
CA ALA A 148 7.71 18.34 -0.95
C ALA A 148 8.29 19.72 -0.53
N ASP A 149 9.48 20.14 -1.00
CA ASP A 149 10.12 21.39 -0.51
C ASP A 149 10.21 22.53 -1.55
N GLU A 150 9.72 22.37 -2.78
CA GLU A 150 9.64 23.46 -3.75
C GLU A 150 8.24 24.10 -3.76
N ASN A 151 7.94 24.85 -2.72
CA ASN A 151 7.03 26.01 -2.84
C ASN A 151 7.83 27.27 -2.47
N PRO A 152 8.63 27.83 -3.39
CA PRO A 152 9.20 29.15 -3.17
C PRO A 152 8.05 30.17 -3.18
N ALA A 153 7.88 30.85 -2.04
CA ALA A 153 6.93 31.93 -1.84
C ALA A 153 7.11 33.08 -2.85
#